data_AF-A0A535EUI2-F1
#
_entry.id   AF-A0A535EUI2-F1
#
_cell.length_a   1.000
_cell.length_b   1.000
_cell.length_c   1.000
_cell.angle_alpha   90.00
_cell.angle_beta   90.00
_cell.angle_gamma   90.00
#
_symmetry.space_group_name_H-M   'P 1'
#
loop_
_entity.id
_entity.type
_entity.pdbx_description
1 polymer ?
#
loop_
_entity_poly.entity_id
_entity_poly.type
_entity_poly.pdbx_seq_one_letter_code
_entity_poly.pdbx_strand_id
1 'polypeptide(L)' 'MSEPFLAEIKVIAWNFPPKGWAFCNGQLLPINQNQALFSI' A
#
# COMPACT_ATOMS: atom_id res chain seq x y z
N MET A 1 16.96 -9.56 1.14
CA MET A 1 16.34 -8.27 1.47
C MET A 1 14.86 -8.58 1.61
N SER A 2 14.24 -8.46 2.80
CA SER A 2 12.87 -8.97 3.03
C SER A 2 11.89 -8.43 1.99
N GLU A 3 11.18 -9.33 1.32
CA GLU A 3 10.05 -8.97 0.48
C GLU A 3 8.95 -8.35 1.35
N PRO A 4 8.39 -7.19 0.95
CA PRO A 4 7.31 -6.55 1.69
C PRO A 4 6.03 -7.39 1.61
N PHE A 5 5.26 -7.39 2.69
CA PHE A 5 3.99 -8.12 2.74
C PHE A 5 2.82 -7.22 2.29
N LEU A 6 1.77 -7.85 1.74
CA LEU A 6 0.54 -7.13 1.43
C LEU A 6 -0.09 -6.59 2.72
N ALA A 7 -0.56 -5.35 2.69
CA ALA A 7 -1.08 -4.60 3.85
C ALA A 7 -0.05 -4.23 4.94
N GLU A 8 1.25 -4.32 4.64
CA GLU A 8 2.28 -3.74 5.52
C GLU A 8 2.17 -2.20 5.57
N ILE A 9 2.35 -1.61 6.75
CA ILE A 9 2.46 -0.15 6.95
C ILE A 9 3.90 0.17 7.29
N LYS A 10 4.52 1.09 6.55
CA LYS A 10 5.91 1.49 6.74
C LYS A 10 6.07 3.00 6.71
N VAL A 11 6.84 3.52 7.66
CA VAL A 11 7.27 4.92 7.66
C VAL A 11 8.39 5.09 6.64
N ILE A 12 8.22 6.07 5.75
CA ILE A 12 9.20 6.42 4.72
C ILE A 12 9.62 7.88 4.88
N ALA A 13 10.88 8.18 4.59
CA ALA A 13 11.45 9.52 4.74
C ALA A 13 11.21 10.45 3.53
N TRP A 14 10.59 9.93 2.46
CA TRP A 14 10.29 10.68 1.24
C TRP A 14 8.78 10.91 1.09
N ASN A 15 8.43 11.98 0.36
CA ASN A 15 7.04 12.41 0.15
C ASN A 15 6.38 11.77 -1.10
N PHE A 16 6.83 10.60 -1.53
CA PHE A 16 6.22 9.84 -2.64
C PHE A 16 6.06 8.37 -2.22
N PRO A 17 4.95 7.71 -2.58
CA PRO A 17 4.78 6.31 -2.27
C PRO A 17 5.63 5.49 -3.26
N PRO A 18 6.42 4.52 -2.79
CA PRO A 18 7.15 3.63 -3.69
C PRO A 18 6.19 2.77 -4.54
N LYS A 19 6.69 2.19 -5.64
CA LYS A 19 5.88 1.37 -6.54
C LYS A 19 5.18 0.23 -5.77
N GLY A 20 3.85 0.14 -5.92
CA GLY A 20 3.03 -0.86 -5.23
C GLY A 20 2.56 -0.45 -3.83
N TRP A 21 2.88 0.77 -3.38
CA TRP A 21 2.43 1.32 -2.11
C TRP A 21 1.46 2.47 -2.33
N ALA A 22 0.64 2.74 -1.31
CA ALA A 22 -0.25 3.90 -1.25
C ALA A 22 -0.01 4.66 0.05
N PHE A 23 -0.34 5.95 0.07
CA PHE A 23 -0.32 6.73 1.30
C PHE A 23 -1.43 6.31 2.27
N CYS A 24 -1.10 6.25 3.56
CA CYS A 24 -2.06 6.03 4.63
C CYS A 24 -2.78 7.34 5.05
N ASN A 25 -3.43 8.01 4.10
CA ASN A 25 -4.08 9.31 4.28
C ASN A 25 -5.63 9.25 4.15
N GLY A 26 -6.23 8.07 4.18
CA GLY A 26 -7.68 7.90 4.04
C GLY A 26 -8.22 8.06 2.61
N GLN A 27 -7.36 7.92 1.59
CA GLN A 27 -7.78 7.92 0.19
C GLN A 27 -8.66 6.70 -0.17
N LEU A 28 -9.58 6.89 -1.11
CA LEU A 28 -10.37 5.80 -1.68
C LEU A 28 -9.54 5.04 -2.72
N LEU A 29 -9.34 3.73 -2.50
CA LEU A 29 -8.65 2.84 -3.43
C LEU A 29 -9.66 1.99 -4.22
N PRO A 30 -9.53 1.87 -5.55
CA PRO A 30 -10.44 1.07 -6.35
C PRO A 30 -10.26 -0.43 -6.05
N ILE A 31 -11.33 -1.10 -5.62
CA ILE A 31 -11.33 -2.52 -5.27
C ILE A 31 -10.91 -3.40 -6.45
N ASN A 32 -11.36 -3.10 -7.67
CA ASN A 32 -11.04 -3.87 -8.87
C ASN A 32 -9.52 -4.02 -9.08
N GLN A 33 -8.74 -2.98 -8.75
CA GLN A 33 -7.28 -2.99 -8.91
C GLN A 33 -6.54 -3.51 -7.66
N ASN A 34 -7.22 -3.57 -6.51
CA ASN A 34 -6.63 -3.91 -5.21
C ASN A 34 -7.34 -5.12 -4.57
N GLN A 35 -7.87 -6.05 -5.36
CA GLN A 35 -8.71 -7.15 -4.86
C GLN A 35 -8.05 -7.93 -3.73
N ALA A 36 -6.75 -8.24 -3.85
CA ALA A 36 -5.98 -8.94 -2.83
C ALA A 36 -5.91 -8.17 -1.49
N LEU A 37 -5.89 -6.84 -1.53
CA LEU A 37 -5.88 -5.99 -0.33
C LEU A 37 -7.24 -5.99 0.39
N PHE A 38 -8.34 -6.22 -0.33
CA PHE A 38 -9.69 -6.29 0.23
C PHE A 38 -10.15 -7.72 0.58
N SER A 39 -9.34 -8.74 0.28
CA SER A 39 -9.65 -10.14 0.55
C SER A 39 -9.00 -10.70 1.84
N ILE A 40 -8.30 -9.85 2.59
CA ILE A 40 -7.57 -10.21 3.82
C ILE A 40 -8.33 -9.84 5.08
#